data_AF-N8VR00-F1
#
_entry.id   AF-N8VR00-F1
#
_cell.length_a   1.000
_cell.length_b   1.000
_cell.length_c   1.000
_cell.angle_alpha   90.00
_cell.angle_beta   90.00
_cell.angle_gamma   90.00
#
_symmetry.space_group_name_H-M   'P 1'
#
loop_
_entity.id
_entity.type
_entity.pdbx_description
1 polymer ?
#
loop_
_entity_poly.entity_id
_entity_poly.type
_entity_poly.pdbx_seq_one_letter_code
_entity_poly.pdbx_strand_id
1 'polypeptide(L)' 'MKGHKVGYVRVSSVDQNIGRQLEGIEVDRVFIDKASGKNTALLQIG' A
#
# COMPACT_ATOMS: atom_id res chain seq x y z
N MET A 1 -9.30 16.75 -17.17
CA MET A 1 -9.53 15.94 -15.95
C MET A 1 -8.23 15.98 -15.14
N LYS A 2 -8.26 16.40 -13.87
CA LYS A 2 -7.07 16.28 -13.00
C LYS A 2 -7.00 14.82 -12.53
N GLY A 3 -5.88 14.15 -12.77
CA GLY A 3 -5.64 12.81 -12.21
C GLY A 3 -5.43 12.91 -10.70
N HIS A 4 -5.76 11.83 -9.99
CA HIS A 4 -5.45 11.67 -8.57
C HIS A 4 -4.16 10.85 -8.41
N LYS A 5 -3.27 11.30 -7.52
CA LYS A 5 -2.07 10.55 -7.14
C LYS A 5 -2.45 9.57 -6.04
N VAL A 6 -2.18 8.29 -6.26
CA VAL A 6 -2.48 7.24 -5.29
C VAL A 6 -1.19 6.58 -4.85
N GLY A 7 -0.98 6.53 -3.53
CA GLY A 7 0.10 5.76 -2.91
C GLY A 7 -0.36 4.32 -2.65
N TYR A 8 0.52 3.36 -2.94
CA TYR A 8 0.29 1.94 -2.63
C TYR A 8 1.47 1.41 -1.83
N VAL A 9 1.15 0.79 -0.70
CA VAL A 9 2.10 0.24 0.26
C VAL A 9 1.78 -1.22 0.44
N ARG A 10 2.77 -2.10 0.26
CA ARG A 10 2.62 -3.54 0.45
C ARG A 10 3.58 -4.03 1.51
N VAL A 11 3.04 -4.76 2.49
CA VAL A 11 3.82 -5.39 3.54
C VAL A 11 3.45 -6.86 3.71
N SER A 12 4.44 -7.68 4.00
CA SER A 12 4.29 -9.13 4.22
C SER A 12 4.23 -9.55 5.68
N SER A 13 4.45 -8.60 6.60
CA SER A 13 4.24 -8.75 8.03
C SER A 13 3.81 -7.43 8.65
N VAL A 14 3.07 -7.48 9.77
CA VAL A 14 2.63 -6.30 10.53
C VAL A 14 3.80 -5.47 11.08
N ASP A 15 4.97 -6.08 11.23
CA ASP A 15 6.18 -5.44 11.77
C ASP A 15 7.03 -4.74 10.70
N GLN A 16 6.67 -4.84 9.42
CA GLN A 16 7.40 -4.11 8.38
C GLN A 16 7.11 -2.62 8.49
N ASN A 17 8.17 -1.82 8.60
CA ASN A 17 8.08 -0.37 8.78
C ASN A 17 7.51 0.31 7.52
N ILE A 18 6.18 0.44 7.50
CA ILE A 18 5.37 1.14 6.50
C ILE A 18 5.64 2.65 6.44
N GLY A 19 6.24 3.23 7.48
CA GLY A 19 6.36 4.68 7.65
C GLY A 19 7.27 5.37 6.61
N ARG A 20 8.14 4.62 5.93
CA ARG A 20 9.13 5.18 4.98
C ARG A 20 8.77 5.05 3.51
N GLN A 21 7.83 4.18 3.15
CA GLN A 21 7.59 3.87 1.72
C GLN A 21 7.02 5.05 0.94
N LEU A 22 6.31 5.96 1.60
CA LEU A 22 5.73 7.16 1.00
C LEU A 22 6.25 8.45 1.65
N GLU A 23 7.37 8.38 2.38
CA GLU A 23 7.96 9.56 3.01
C GLU A 23 8.37 10.58 1.94
N GLY A 24 7.84 11.80 2.04
CA GLY A 24 8.09 12.87 1.06
C GLY A 24 7.27 12.79 -0.24
N ILE A 25 6.37 11.81 -0.39
CA ILE A 25 5.49 11.69 -1.58
C ILE A 25 4.09 12.21 -1.26
N GLU A 26 3.68 13.27 -1.94
CA GLU A 26 2.32 13.81 -1.85
C GLU A 26 1.35 12.97 -2.71
N VAL A 27 0.39 12.34 -2.05
CA VAL A 27 -0.68 11.54 -2.66
C VAL A 27 -2.03 11.90 -2.08
N ASP A 28 -3.08 11.81 -2.89
CA ASP A 28 -4.46 12.10 -2.50
C ASP A 28 -5.07 10.96 -1.66
N ARG A 29 -4.58 9.72 -1.85
CA ARG A 29 -5.04 8.53 -1.13
C ARG A 29 -3.93 7.49 -1.01
N VAL A 30 -3.91 6.78 0.11
CA VAL A 30 -2.98 5.66 0.37
C VAL A 30 -3.77 4.36 0.52
N PHE A 31 -3.32 3.30 -0.15
CA PHE A 31 -3.80 1.92 0.04
C PHE A 31 -2.69 1.06 0.64
N ILE A 32 -3.03 0.24 1.64
CA ILE A 32 -2.10 -0.64 2.32
C ILE A 32 -2.58 -2.09 2.14
N ASP A 33 -1.77 -2.89 1.46
CA ASP A 33 -2.00 -4.33 1.28
C ASP A 33 -1.10 -5.13 2.23
N LYS A 34 -1.71 -6.01 3.03
CA LYS A 34 -1.02 -6.87 4.01
C LYS A 34 -1.05 -8.32 3.50
N ALA A 35 0.00 -8.74 2.79
CA ALA A 35 0.13 -10.07 2.23
C ALA A 35 1.00 -10.97 3.11
N SER A 36 0.42 -11.62 4.13
CA SER A 36 1.17 -12.59 4.95
C SER A 36 1.70 -13.74 4.08
N GLY A 37 2.96 -14.15 4.29
CA GLY A 37 3.67 -15.18 3.50
C GLY A 37 3.10 -16.61 3.54
N LYS A 38 1.83 -16.78 3.91
CA LYS A 38 1.12 -18.07 3.92
C LYS A 38 -0.19 -18.10 3.13
N ASN A 39 -0.61 -16.99 2.51
CA ASN A 39 -1.84 -16.99 1.71
C ASN A 39 -1.64 -16.19 0.42
N THR A 40 -1.50 -16.89 -0.71
CA THR A 40 -1.51 -16.37 -2.08
C THR A 40 -2.93 -15.95 -2.51
N ALA A 41 -3.57 -15.11 -1.70
CA ALA A 41 -4.86 -14.52 -2.04
C ALA A 41 -4.93 -13.10 -1.49
N LEU A 42 -4.73 -12.12 -2.36
CA LEU A 42 -5.29 -10.78 -2.26
C LEU A 42 -5.15 -10.11 -3.63
N LEU A 43 -6.13 -10.39 -4.48
CA LEU A 43 -6.52 -9.50 -5.57
C LEU A 43 -7.84 -8.88 -5.12
N GLN A 44 -7.83 -7.65 -4.61
CA GLN A 44 -9.06 -6.87 -4.57
C GLN A 44 -8.74 -5.38 -4.65
N ILE A 45 -8.97 -4.83 -5.83
CA ILE A 45 -9.36 -3.44 -6.02
C ILE A 45 -10.73 -3.49 -6.70
N GLY A 46 -11.76 -3.22 -5.89
CA GLY A 46 -13.12 -2.87 -6.26
C GLY A 46 -13.53 -1.65 -5.44
#